data_AF-A0A2S9FF35-F1
#
_entry.id   AF-A0A2S9FF35-F1
#
_cell.length_a   1.000
_cell.length_b   1.000
_cell.length_c   1.000
_cell.angle_alpha   90.00
_cell.angle_beta   90.00
_cell.angle_gamma   90.00
#
_symmetry.space_group_name_H-M   'P 1'
#
loop_
_entity.id
_entity.type
_entity.pdbx_description
1 polymer ?
#
loop_
_entity_poly.entity_id
_entity_poly.type
_entity_poly.pdbx_seq_one_letter_code
_entity_poly.pdbx_strand_id
1 'polypeptide(L)' 'MRVGFIGLGSQGGPMARRIAQGGFETTLWARRLASLEPYADTPAKSASTPAELAAASDLVCLCVVSDDDVR' A
#
# COMPACT_ATOMS: atom_id res chain seq x y z
N MET A 1 -9.42 -12.23 1.04
CA MET A 1 -7.94 -12.09 1.02
C MET A 1 -7.63 -10.61 1.21
N ARG A 2 -6.84 -10.29 2.24
CA ARG A 2 -6.43 -8.94 2.61
C ARG A 2 -5.06 -8.64 1.99
N VAL A 3 -4.94 -7.51 1.31
CA VAL A 3 -3.74 -7.14 0.56
C VAL A 3 -3.11 -5.88 1.17
N GLY A 4 -1.85 -5.99 1.55
CA GLY A 4 -1.01 -4.88 1.94
C GLY A 4 -0.24 -4.35 0.74
N PHE A 5 -0.13 -3.04 0.57
CA PHE A 5 0.71 -2.44 -0.47
C PHE A 5 1.65 -1.39 0.10
N ILE A 6 2.95 -1.60 -0.12
CA ILE A 6 4.03 -0.68 0.24
C ILE A 6 4.63 -0.08 -1.03
N GLY A 7 4.71 1.24 -1.08
CA GLY A 7 5.36 1.98 -2.16
C GLY A 7 4.37 2.50 -3.21
N LEU A 8 3.90 3.73 -3.00
CA LEU A 8 2.84 4.37 -3.78
C LEU A 8 3.39 5.37 -4.80
N GLY A 9 4.52 5.03 -5.43
CA GLY A 9 5.16 5.84 -6.46
C GLY A 9 4.48 5.74 -7.83
N SER A 10 5.16 6.18 -8.89
CA SER A 10 4.62 6.15 -10.26
C SER A 10 4.25 4.75 -10.75
N GLN A 11 4.96 3.72 -10.29
CA GLN A 11 4.70 2.32 -10.66
C GLN A 11 3.71 1.64 -9.70
N GLY A 12 4.01 1.66 -8.40
CA GLY A 12 3.18 1.00 -7.41
C GLY A 12 1.80 1.64 -7.22
N GLY A 13 1.68 2.94 -7.50
CA GLY A 13 0.44 3.68 -7.24
C GLY A 13 -0.77 3.18 -8.05
N PRO A 14 -0.68 3.10 -9.39
CA PRO A 14 -1.74 2.52 -10.23
C PRO A 14 -2.08 1.08 -9.84
N MET A 15 -1.11 0.28 -9.40
CA MET A 15 -1.33 -1.09 -8.94
C MET A 15 -2.13 -1.12 -7.64
N ALA A 16 -1.71 -0.36 -6.64
CA ALA A 16 -2.38 -0.25 -5.35
C ALA A 16 -3.84 0.21 -5.51
N ARG A 17 -4.08 1.21 -6.37
CA ARG A 17 -5.43 1.70 -6.65
C ARG A 17 -6.30 0.62 -7.29
N ARG A 18 -5.76 -0.10 -8.28
CA ARG A 18 -6.52 -1.16 -8.95
C ARG A 18 -6.86 -2.30 -8.01
N ILE A 19 -5.98 -2.64 -7.07
CA ILE A 19 -6.25 -3.64 -6.02
C ILE A 19 -7.37 -3.14 -5.10
N ALA A 20 -7.27 -1.90 -4.61
CA ALA A 20 -8.28 -1.29 -3.74
C ALA A 20 -9.67 -1.21 -4.38
N GLN A 21 -9.73 -0.90 -5.68
CA GLN A 21 -10.98 -0.86 -6.45
C GLN A 21 -11.45 -2.24 -6.93
N GLY A 22 -10.59 -3.25 -6.88
CA GLY A 22 -10.86 -4.60 -7.36
C GLY A 22 -11.64 -5.49 -6.37
N GLY A 23 -12.06 -4.94 -5.23
CA GLY A 23 -12.83 -5.66 -4.21
C GLY A 23 -11.98 -6.39 -3.17
N PHE A 24 -10.67 -6.17 -3.14
CA PHE A 24 -9.80 -6.68 -2.07
C PHE A 24 -9.76 -5.70 -0.90
N GLU A 25 -9.87 -6.21 0.34
CA GLU A 25 -9.59 -5.39 1.51
C GLU A 25 -8.12 -4.98 1.47
N THR A 26 -7.87 -3.69 1.25
CA THR A 26 -6.54 -3.18 0.93
C THR A 26 -6.06 -2.25 2.04
N THR A 27 -4.84 -2.49 2.53
CA THR A 27 -4.15 -1.62 3.49
C THR A 27 -2.90 -1.05 2.83
N LEU A 28 -2.74 0.27 2.88
CA LEU A 28 -1.64 0.99 2.24
C LEU A 28 -0.67 1.51 3.29
N TRP A 29 0.60 1.53 2.94
CA TRP A 29 1.60 2.25 3.70
C TRP A 29 2.57 2.96 2.75
N ALA A 30 2.95 4.17 3.11
CA ALA A 30 3.97 4.93 2.41
C ALA A 30 4.83 5.70 3.41
N ARG A 31 6.12 5.82 3.11
CA ARG A 31 7.07 6.61 3.90
C ARG A 31 6.65 8.08 4.04
N ARG A 32 6.00 8.63 3.01
CA ARG A 32 5.43 9.98 3.01
C ARG A 32 3.91 9.89 3.08
N LEU A 33 3.31 10.49 4.11
CA LEU A 33 1.86 10.47 4.29
C LEU A 33 1.10 11.12 3.12
N ALA A 34 1.66 12.16 2.49
CA ALA A 34 1.09 12.79 1.30
C ALA A 34 0.87 11.81 0.13
N SER A 35 1.61 10.68 0.07
CA SER A 35 1.40 9.65 -0.94
C SER A 35 0.10 8.86 -0.76
N LEU A 36 -0.57 8.99 0.38
CA LEU A 36 -1.86 8.34 0.68
C LEU A 36 -3.06 9.20 0.27
N GLU A 37 -2.88 10.53 0.16
CA GLU A 37 -3.96 11.47 -0.20
C GLU A 37 -4.71 11.06 -1.49
N PRO A 38 -4.05 10.58 -2.56
CA PRO A 38 -4.73 10.17 -3.79
C PRO A 38 -5.61 8.91 -3.67
N TYR A 39 -5.69 8.29 -2.49
CA TYR A 39 -6.49 7.09 -2.22
C TYR A 39 -7.70 7.37 -1.32
N ALA A 40 -7.92 8.62 -0.91
CA ALA A 40 -9.05 9.01 -0.07
C ALA A 40 -10.43 8.74 -0.69
N ASP A 41 -10.49 8.60 -2.02
CA ASP A 41 -11.68 8.23 -2.80
C ASP A 41 -11.83 6.71 -2.99
N THR A 42 -10.95 5.90 -2.40
CA THR A 42 -10.96 4.44 -2.49
C THR A 42 -11.33 3.81 -1.14
N PRO A 43 -11.77 2.54 -1.09
CA PRO A 43 -12.03 1.86 0.18
C PRO A 43 -10.75 1.43 0.92
N ALA A 44 -9.56 1.78 0.41
CA ALA A 44 -8.31 1.39 1.02
C ALA A 44 -8.13 2.05 2.40
N LYS A 45 -7.61 1.28 3.35
CA LYS A 45 -7.19 1.77 4.66
C LYS A 45 -5.71 2.14 4.61
N SER A 46 -5.24 2.98 5.53
CA SER A 46 -3.82 3.25 5.72
C SER A 46 -3.35 2.70 7.07
N ALA A 47 -2.12 2.19 7.10
CA ALA A 47 -1.41 1.81 8.31
C ALA A 47 -0.37 2.89 8.66
N SER A 48 0.01 3.00 9.94
CA SER A 48 1.04 3.95 10.37
C SER A 48 2.45 3.37 10.25
N THR A 49 2.57 2.04 10.31
CA THR A 49 3.85 1.32 10.16
C THR A 49 3.76 0.14 9.18
N PRO A 50 4.88 -0.31 8.60
CA PRO A 50 4.90 -1.56 7.81
C PRO A 50 4.48 -2.79 8.61
N ALA A 51 4.80 -2.82 9.92
CA ALA A 51 4.43 -3.93 10.80
C ALA A 51 2.90 -4.03 11.00
N GLU A 52 2.23 -2.90 11.18
CA GLU A 52 0.76 -2.84 11.24
C GLU A 52 0.12 -3.29 9.92
N LEU A 53 0.66 -2.83 8.79
CA LEU A 53 0.19 -3.26 7.47
C LEU A 53 0.33 -4.77 7.31
N ALA A 54 1.48 -5.34 7.68
CA ALA A 54 1.73 -6.78 7.58
C ALA A 54 0.76 -7.58 8.47
N ALA A 55 0.50 -7.13 9.70
CA ALA A 55 -0.47 -7.78 10.60
C ALA A 55 -1.91 -7.76 10.04
N ALA A 56 -2.25 -6.75 9.25
CA ALA A 56 -3.55 -6.61 8.61
C ALA A 56 -3.68 -7.34 7.27
N SER A 57 -2.62 -8.00 6.78
CA SER A 57 -2.55 -8.51 5.39
C SER A 57 -2.31 -10.03 5.33
N ASP A 58 -2.90 -10.69 4.34
CA ASP A 58 -2.58 -12.08 3.99
C ASP A 58 -1.44 -12.13 2.95
N LEU A 59 -1.33 -11.08 2.13
CA LEU A 59 -0.31 -10.87 1.10
C LEU A 59 0.21 -9.43 1.18
N VAL A 60 1.53 -9.24 1.13
CA VAL A 60 2.15 -7.92 1.05
C VAL A 60 2.83 -7.75 -0.31
N CYS A 61 2.39 -6.74 -1.05
CA CYS A 61 3.00 -6.26 -2.29
C CYS A 61 3.94 -5.10 -1.98
N LEU A 62 5.10 -5.07 -2.63
CA LEU A 62 6.12 -4.08 -2.37
C LEU A 62 6.70 -3.54 -3.68
N CYS A 63 6.68 -2.22 -3.85
CA CYS A 63 7.17 -1.52 -5.04
C CYS A 63 7.95 -0.26 -4.63
N VAL A 64 9.24 -0.44 -4.36
CA VAL A 64 10.15 0.62 -3.89
C VAL A 64 11.21 0.95 -4.96
N VAL A 65 12.05 1.96 -4.71
CA VAL A 65 13.01 2.45 -5.71
C VAL A 65 14.24 1.55 -5.79
N SER A 66 14.77 1.12 -4.64
CA SER A 66 15.98 0.28 -4.58
C SER A 66 15.94 -0.73 -3.44
N ASP A 67 16.86 -1.69 -3.49
CA ASP A 67 17.02 -2.71 -2.45
C ASP A 67 17.33 -2.11 -1.07
N ASP A 68 17.93 -0.92 -1.02
CA ASP A 68 18.19 -0.23 0.25
C ASP A 68 16.89 0.18 0.97
N ASP A 69 15.77 0.30 0.25
CA ASP A 69 14.47 0.61 0.84
C ASP A 69 13.81 -0.61 1.54
N VAL A 70 14.37 -1.82 1.41
CA VAL A 70 13.85 -3.09 1.99
C VAL A 70 14.83 -3.81 2.94
N ARG A 71 15.94 -3.16 3.28
CA ARG A 71 16.92 -3.70 4.24
C ARG A 71 16.45 -3.59 5.68
#